data_AF-A0A485L6U8-F1
#
_entry.id   AF-A0A485L6U8-F1
#
_cell.length_a   1.000
_cell.length_b   1.000
_cell.length_c   1.000
_cell.angle_alpha   90.00
_cell.angle_beta   90.00
_cell.angle_gamma   90.00
#
_symmetry.space_group_name_H-M   'P 1'
#
loop_
_entity.id
_entity.type
_entity.pdbx_description
1 polymer ?
#
loop_
_entity_poly.entity_id
_entity_poly.type
_entity_poly.pdbx_seq_one_letter_code
_entity_poly.pdbx_strand_id
1 'polypeptide(L)'
;MQRQQVLALYRGILRLHRQKLEPVMRVLGDRYVQDEFKLHKNAKPEFVKGFLAEWQQYHKMLSERETHFGEDLSADHRKLLDDQQKKKLQDLHTAATKQGSDA
;
A
#
# COMPACT_ATOMS: atom_id res chain seq x y z
N MET A 1 8.13 -13.73 -21.54
CA MET A 1 8.83 -12.71 -20.74
C MET A 1 7.99 -12.08 -19.64
N GLN A 2 6.74 -11.64 -19.89
CA GLN A 2 5.94 -10.90 -18.89
C GLN A 2 5.64 -11.66 -17.57
N ARG A 3 5.23 -12.94 -17.61
CA ARG A 3 4.86 -13.70 -16.40
C ARG A 3 5.98 -13.80 -15.36
N GLN A 4 7.23 -13.98 -15.80
CA GLN A 4 8.37 -14.09 -14.89
C GLN A 4 8.67 -12.76 -14.20
N GLN A 5 8.54 -11.65 -14.93
CA GLN A 5 8.70 -10.30 -14.38
C GLN A 5 7.60 -9.98 -13.35
N VAL A 6 6.33 -10.33 -13.64
CA VAL A 6 5.23 -10.14 -12.68
C VAL A 6 5.46 -10.95 -11.40
N LEU A 7 5.89 -12.21 -11.52
CA LEU A 7 6.19 -13.06 -10.38
C LEU A 7 7.42 -12.58 -9.59
N ALA A 8 8.41 -12.00 -10.26
CA ALA A 8 9.56 -11.38 -9.59
C ALA A 8 9.13 -10.15 -8.78
N LEU A 9 8.31 -9.27 -9.38
CA LEU A 9 7.76 -8.08 -8.71
C LEU A 9 6.93 -8.46 -7.48
N TYR A 10 5.99 -9.40 -7.63
CA TYR A 10 5.16 -9.92 -6.54
C TYR A 10 6.00 -10.42 -5.35
N ARG A 11 7.01 -11.27 -5.63
CA ARG A 11 7.89 -11.80 -4.58
C ARG A 11 8.80 -10.73 -3.98
N GLY A 12 9.21 -9.74 -4.77
CA GLY A 12 10.00 -8.59 -4.32
C GLY A 12 9.22 -7.76 -3.30
N ILE A 13 7.97 -7.41 -3.62
CA ILE A 13 7.10 -6.64 -2.73
C ILE A 13 6.90 -7.36 -1.39
N LEU A 14 6.53 -8.64 -1.41
CA LEU A 14 6.34 -9.40 -0.18
C LEU A 14 7.63 -9.55 0.65
N ARG A 15 8.80 -9.52 0.00
CA ARG A 15 10.09 -9.51 0.71
C ARG A 15 10.32 -8.16 1.38
N LEU A 16 10.06 -7.07 0.68
CA LEU A 16 10.14 -5.72 1.23
C LEU A 16 9.17 -5.54 2.39
N HIS A 17 7.92 -6.01 2.28
CA HIS A 17 6.96 -6.00 3.40
C HIS A 17 7.56 -6.65 4.65
N ARG A 18 8.20 -7.82 4.53
CA ARG A 18 8.84 -8.49 5.67
C ARG A 18 10.03 -7.72 6.25
N GLN A 19 10.75 -6.97 5.43
CA GLN A 19 11.96 -6.25 5.83
C GLN A 19 11.67 -4.84 6.38
N LYS A 20 10.56 -4.23 5.94
CA LYS A 20 10.33 -2.80 6.05
C LYS A 20 9.05 -2.44 6.82
N LEU A 21 8.04 -3.31 6.83
CA LEU A 21 6.76 -3.03 7.48
C LEU A 21 6.68 -3.72 8.85
N GLU A 22 6.09 -3.02 9.82
CA GLU A 22 5.71 -3.58 11.12
C GLU A 22 4.77 -4.79 10.95
N PRO A 23 4.80 -5.78 11.88
CA PRO A 23 4.02 -7.01 11.77
C PRO A 23 2.53 -6.78 11.52
N VAL A 24 1.92 -5.79 12.18
CA VAL A 24 0.49 -5.46 12.01
C VAL A 24 0.18 -4.93 10.61
N MET A 25 1.06 -4.09 10.05
CA MET A 25 0.90 -3.54 8.70
C MET A 25 1.04 -4.62 7.63
N ARG A 26 1.91 -5.61 7.88
CA ARG A 26 2.10 -6.75 6.96
C ARG A 26 0.86 -7.61 6.81
N VAL A 27 0.09 -7.84 7.88
CA VAL A 27 -1.11 -8.70 7.81
C VAL A 27 -2.08 -8.18 6.75
N LEU A 28 -2.35 -6.88 6.77
CA LEU A 28 -3.22 -6.24 5.81
C LEU A 28 -2.55 -6.11 4.44
N GLY A 29 -1.29 -5.65 4.41
CA GLY A 29 -0.55 -5.40 3.17
C GLY A 29 -0.31 -6.68 2.35
N ASP A 30 0.13 -7.77 2.97
CA ASP A 30 0.39 -9.04 2.27
C ASP A 30 -0.90 -9.61 1.67
N ARG A 31 -2.02 -9.47 2.39
CA ARG A 31 -3.33 -9.92 1.90
C ARG A 31 -3.78 -9.10 0.69
N TYR A 32 -3.65 -7.79 0.76
CA TYR A 32 -4.00 -6.89 -0.34
C TYR A 32 -3.19 -7.18 -1.60
N VAL A 33 -1.86 -7.32 -1.48
CA VAL A 33 -0.99 -7.69 -2.61
C VAL A 33 -1.42 -9.01 -3.24
N GLN A 34 -1.75 -10.02 -2.43
CA GLN A 34 -2.21 -11.31 -2.93
C GLN A 34 -3.50 -11.19 -3.74
N ASP A 35 -4.48 -10.47 -3.22
CA ASP A 35 -5.79 -10.32 -3.85
C ASP A 35 -5.68 -9.52 -5.16
N GLU A 36 -4.93 -8.42 -5.16
CA GLU A 36 -4.73 -7.58 -6.35
C GLU A 36 -4.00 -8.32 -7.47
N PHE A 37 -2.90 -9.02 -7.17
CA PHE A 37 -2.19 -9.81 -8.17
C PHE A 37 -3.03 -11.00 -8.66
N LYS A 38 -3.91 -11.55 -7.83
CA LYS A 38 -4.84 -12.62 -8.23
C LYS A 38 -5.93 -12.09 -9.16
N LEU A 39 -6.51 -10.93 -8.86
CA LEU A 39 -7.52 -10.27 -9.67
C LEU A 39 -6.96 -9.94 -11.06
N HIS A 40 -5.72 -9.47 -11.12
CA HIS A 40 -5.05 -9.05 -12.36
C HIS A 40 -4.53 -10.22 -13.21
N LYS A 41 -4.64 -11.48 -12.78
CA LYS A 41 -4.28 -12.64 -13.62
C LYS A 41 -5.13 -12.74 -14.89
N ASN A 42 -6.40 -12.37 -14.79
CA ASN A 42 -7.39 -12.48 -15.87
C ASN A 42 -7.94 -11.10 -16.29
N ALA A 43 -7.27 -10.01 -15.88
CA ALA A 43 -7.69 -8.66 -16.24
C ALA A 43 -7.49 -8.40 -17.74
N LYS A 44 -8.28 -7.47 -18.28
CA LYS A 44 -8.13 -7.05 -19.68
C LYS A 44 -6.74 -6.43 -19.90
N PRO A 45 -6.10 -6.65 -21.06
CA PRO A 45 -4.75 -6.15 -21.35
C PRO A 45 -4.56 -4.65 -21.14
N GLU A 46 -5.61 -3.86 -21.37
CA GLU A 46 -5.65 -2.41 -21.16
C GLU A 46 -5.33 -1.98 -19.72
N PHE A 47 -5.73 -2.77 -18.72
CA PHE A 47 -5.47 -2.47 -17.31
C PHE A 47 -4.13 -3.01 -16.80
N VAL A 48 -3.58 -4.03 -17.47
CA VAL A 48 -2.34 -4.72 -17.02
C VAL A 48 -1.14 -3.77 -17.05
N LYS A 49 -1.05 -2.90 -18.05
CA LYS A 49 0.08 -1.97 -18.17
C LYS A 49 0.10 -0.95 -17.03
N GLY A 50 -1.04 -0.33 -16.73
CA GLY A 50 -1.17 0.62 -15.61
C GLY A 50 -0.89 -0.06 -14.27
N PHE A 51 -1.50 -1.23 -14.05
CA PHE A 51 -1.23 -2.06 -12.88
C PHE A 51 0.27 -2.29 -12.68
N LEU A 52 0.99 -2.80 -13.70
CA LEU A 52 2.42 -3.09 -13.55
C LEU A 52 3.27 -1.85 -13.29
N ALA A 53 2.92 -0.69 -13.86
CA ALA A 53 3.62 0.56 -13.60
C ALA A 53 3.48 1.01 -12.14
N GLU A 54 2.24 1.04 -11.63
CA GLU A 54 1.94 1.40 -10.25
C GLU A 54 2.63 0.47 -9.24
N TRP A 55 2.59 -0.83 -9.49
CA TRP A 55 3.21 -1.81 -8.60
C TRP A 55 4.75 -1.80 -8.64
N GLN A 56 5.35 -1.42 -9.77
CA GLN A 56 6.79 -1.16 -9.85
C GLN A 56 7.17 0.11 -9.07
N GLN A 57 6.37 1.16 -9.17
CA GLN A 57 6.57 2.39 -8.39
C GLN A 57 6.42 2.12 -6.89
N TYR A 58 5.41 1.34 -6.49
CA TYR A 58 5.24 0.91 -5.10
C TYR A 58 6.44 0.11 -4.59
N HIS A 59 6.93 -0.87 -5.37
CA HIS A 59 8.14 -1.62 -5.02
C HIS A 59 9.36 -0.70 -4.86
N LYS A 60 9.55 0.25 -5.79
CA LYS A 60 10.64 1.23 -5.72
C LYS A 60 10.54 2.06 -4.44
N MET A 61 9.36 2.61 -4.15
CA MET A 61 9.11 3.38 -2.94
C MET A 61 9.42 2.57 -1.66
N LEU A 62 8.97 1.31 -1.58
CA LEU A 62 9.27 0.43 -0.46
C LEU A 62 10.76 0.11 -0.33
N SER A 63 11.50 0.05 -1.44
CA SER A 63 12.94 -0.22 -1.42
C SER A 63 13.77 0.99 -0.98
N GLU A 64 13.35 2.19 -1.35
CA GLU A 64 14.07 3.44 -1.09
C GLU A 64 13.77 4.03 0.29
N ARG A 65 12.55 3.85 0.82
CA ARG A 65 12.18 4.41 2.13
C ARG A 65 12.57 3.47 3.27
N GLU A 66 13.19 4.02 4.31
CA GLU A 66 13.68 3.25 5.46
C GLU A 66 12.62 3.05 6.55
N THR A 67 11.78 4.05 6.84
CA THR A 67 10.93 4.01 8.05
C THR A 67 9.58 4.73 7.93
N HIS A 68 9.37 5.60 6.93
CA HIS A 68 8.11 6.35 6.79
C HIS A 68 7.32 5.92 5.56
N PHE A 69 6.24 5.18 5.79
CA PHE A 69 5.31 4.71 4.76
C PHE A 69 4.07 5.60 4.72
N GLY A 70 3.67 6.02 3.52
CA GLY A 70 2.65 7.03 3.31
C GLY A 70 3.24 8.41 3.04
N GLU A 71 2.36 9.35 2.69
CA GLU A 71 2.68 10.76 2.56
C GLU A 71 1.66 11.51 3.41
N ASP A 72 2.11 12.53 4.13
CA ASP A 72 1.19 13.40 4.83
C ASP A 72 0.24 14.07 3.83
N LEU A 73 -1.03 14.17 4.20
CA LEU A 73 -2.01 14.89 3.40
C LEU A 73 -1.50 16.30 3.10
N SER A 74 -1.30 16.65 1.83
CA SER A 74 -0.93 18.01 1.45
C SER A 74 -2.02 19.00 1.89
N ALA A 75 -1.65 20.27 2.04
CA ALA A 75 -2.62 21.32 2.42
C ALA A 75 -3.79 21.39 1.43
N ASP A 76 -3.54 21.14 0.15
CA ASP A 76 -4.57 21.16 -0.89
C ASP A 76 -5.51 19.97 -0.78
N HIS A 77 -4.99 18.76 -0.52
CA HIS A 77 -5.84 17.59 -0.28
C HIS A 77 -6.71 17.73 0.98
N ARG A 78 -6.21 18.39 2.03
CA ARG A 78 -7.02 18.65 3.25
C ARG A 78 -8.18 19.61 2.99
N LYS A 79 -8.03 20.54 2.05
CA LYS A 79 -9.11 21.48 1.67
C LYS A 79 -10.23 20.80 0.89
N LEU A 80 -9.93 19.71 0.18
CA LEU A 80 -10.92 18.91 -0.54
C LEU A 80 -11.82 18.08 0.39
N LEU A 81 -11.40 17.87 1.64
CA LEU A 81 -12.18 17.12 2.62
C LEU A 81 -13.31 17.98 3.19
N ASP A 82 -14.52 17.42 3.25
CA ASP A 82 -15.64 18.02 3.97
C ASP A 82 -15.48 17.84 5.51
N ASP A 83 -16.35 18.48 6.27
CA ASP A 83 -16.25 18.48 7.74
C ASP A 83 -16.51 17.09 8.35
N GLN A 84 -17.32 16.26 7.70
CA GLN A 84 -17.57 14.88 8.14
C GLN A 84 -16.35 13.99 7.88
N GLN A 85 -15.70 14.14 6.72
CA GLN A 85 -14.48 13.42 6.34
C GLN A 85 -13.31 13.82 7.24
N LYS A 86 -13.17 15.10 7.58
CA LYS A 86 -12.17 15.58 8.56
C LYS A 86 -12.37 14.95 9.93
N LYS A 87 -13.61 14.92 10.43
CA LYS A 87 -13.94 14.28 11.72
C LYS A 87 -13.61 12.79 11.70
N LYS A 88 -14.01 12.09 10.63
CA LYS A 88 -13.73 10.66 10.48
C LYS A 88 -12.23 10.36 10.47
N LEU A 89 -11.43 11.20 9.80
CA LEU A 89 -9.98 11.08 9.77
C LEU A 89 -9.38 11.20 11.18
N GLN A 90 -9.86 12.15 11.98
CA GLN A 90 -9.44 12.31 13.38
C GLN A 90 -9.80 11.08 14.22
N ASP A 91 -11.04 10.58 14.10
CA ASP A 91 -11.48 9.38 14.82
C ASP A 91 -10.60 8.16 14.49
N LEU A 92 -10.28 7.97 13.21
CA LEU A 92 -9.38 6.90 12.75
C LEU A 92 -7.97 7.04 13.31
N HIS A 93 -7.42 8.26 13.33
CA HIS A 93 -6.10 8.53 13.90
C HIS A 93 -6.06 8.19 15.40
N THR A 94 -7.09 8.61 16.16
CA THR A 94 -7.22 8.29 17.59
C THR A 94 -7.36 6.79 17.83
N ALA A 95 -8.12 6.08 16.99
CA ALA A 95 -8.28 4.63 17.11
C ALA A 95 -6.96 3.89 16.84
N ALA A 96 -6.23 4.28 15.79
CA ALA A 96 -4.96 3.67 15.41
C ALA A 96 -3.87 3.91 16.47
N THR A 97 -3.82 5.10 17.06
CA THR A 97 -2.83 5.43 18.12
C THR A 97 -3.14 4.79 19.46
N LYS A 98 -4.43 4.58 19.81
CA LYS A 98 -4.81 3.86 21.03
C LYS A 98 -4.49 2.36 20.98
N GLN A 99 -4.53 1.72 19.82
CA GLN A 99 -4.20 0.28 19.71
C GLN A 99 -2.70 -0.02 19.82
N GLY A 100 -1.83 0.98 19.66
CA GLY A 100 -0.38 0.82 19.77
C GLY A 100 0.18 0.84 21.21
N SER A 101 -0.66 1.07 22.23
CA SER A 101 -0.19 1.16 23.64
C SER A 101 -0.34 -0.12 24.46
N ASP A 102 -0.94 -1.19 23.91
CA ASP A 102 -1.20 -2.45 24.62
C ASP A 102 -0.39 -3.64 24.06
N ALA A 103 0.79 -3.40 23.46
CA ALA A 103 1.70 -4.42 22.95
C ALA A 103 3.12 -4.27 23.52
#